data_AF-A0A2I1HVG9-F1
#
_entry.id   AF-A0A2I1HVG9-F1
#
_cell.length_a   1.000
_cell.length_b   1.000
_cell.length_c   1.000
_cell.angle_alpha   90.00
_cell.angle_beta   90.00
_cell.angle_gamma   90.00
#
_symmetry.space_group_name_H-M   'P 1'
#
loop_
_entity.id
_entity.type
_entity.pdbx_description
1 polymer ?
#
loop_
_entity_poly.entity_id
_entity_poly.type
_entity_poly.pdbx_seq_one_letter_code
_entity_poly.pdbx_strand_id
1 'polypeptide(L)'
;MSEYIEFKSKIFEIKEEGKYKSLIITALKDLIKTALEESFNKQCNLIRNNVGYIKKIKEAKNPEGYIRFIAKKLFPDAETFHEKSDKIRDRFKDKEAFACKIIAVYSLYYDALKEGPPVELRI
;
A
#
# COMPACT_ATOMS: atom_id res chain seq x y z
N MET A 1 -17.86 -21.96 -7.99
CA MET A 1 -17.57 -20.58 -7.53
C MET A 1 -16.07 -20.52 -7.22
N SER A 2 -15.37 -19.49 -7.70
CA SER A 2 -13.90 -19.38 -7.65
C SER A 2 -13.42 -18.87 -6.29
N GLU A 3 -12.32 -19.43 -5.76
CA GLU A 3 -11.62 -18.96 -4.55
C GLU A 3 -11.36 -17.45 -4.55
N TYR A 4 -11.21 -16.84 -5.73
CA TYR A 4 -11.04 -15.40 -5.91
C TYR A 4 -12.27 -14.59 -5.47
N ILE A 5 -13.48 -15.11 -5.70
CA ILE A 5 -14.74 -14.49 -5.29
C ILE A 5 -14.91 -14.60 -3.78
N GLU A 6 -14.58 -15.76 -3.20
CA GLU A 6 -14.65 -15.97 -1.75
C GLU A 6 -13.62 -15.11 -1.00
N PHE A 7 -12.40 -15.01 -1.53
CA PHE A 7 -11.37 -14.09 -1.04
C PHE A 7 -11.83 -12.63 -1.12
N LYS A 8 -12.42 -12.21 -2.25
CA LYS A 8 -12.96 -10.85 -2.40
C LYS A 8 -14.12 -10.56 -1.46
N SER A 9 -15.07 -11.48 -1.29
CA SER A 9 -16.20 -11.31 -0.36
C SER A 9 -15.74 -11.20 1.08
N LYS A 10 -14.73 -12.00 1.49
CA LYS A 10 -14.13 -11.93 2.83
C LYS A 10 -13.36 -10.64 3.07
N ILE A 11 -12.78 -10.05 2.02
CA ILE A 11 -12.17 -8.71 2.04
C ILE A 11 -13.24 -7.60 2.09
N PHE A 12 -14.41 -7.81 1.48
CA PHE A 12 -15.49 -6.81 1.37
C PHE A 12 -16.40 -6.72 2.62
N GLU A 13 -16.51 -7.80 3.41
CA GLU A 13 -17.33 -7.82 4.63
C GLU A 13 -16.70 -7.11 5.84
N ILE A 14 -15.45 -6.68 5.77
CA ILE A 14 -14.78 -5.95 6.86
C ILE A 14 -15.03 -4.45 6.68
N LYS A 15 -16.16 -3.95 7.20
CA LYS A 15 -16.37 -2.54 7.56
C LYS A 15 -15.74 -2.25 8.94
N GLU A 16 -14.45 -2.52 9.09
CA GLU A 16 -13.73 -2.18 10.32
C GLU A 16 -12.72 -1.05 10.11
N GLU A 17 -12.84 -0.06 10.97
CA GLU A 17 -11.85 0.97 11.21
C GLU A 17 -10.48 0.29 11.48
N GLY A 18 -9.51 0.42 10.57
CA GLY A 18 -8.18 -0.21 10.72
C GLY A 18 -7.83 -1.31 9.70
N LYS A 19 -8.74 -1.65 8.77
CA LYS A 19 -8.49 -2.61 7.68
C LYS A 19 -7.23 -2.26 6.86
N TYR A 20 -7.10 -1.03 6.37
CA TYR A 20 -5.95 -0.67 5.53
C TYR A 20 -4.66 -0.51 6.33
N LYS A 21 -4.73 -0.07 7.59
CA LYS A 21 -3.57 -0.04 8.49
C LYS A 21 -2.87 -1.40 8.54
N SER A 22 -3.61 -2.47 8.82
CA SER A 22 -3.04 -3.81 8.95
C SER A 22 -2.53 -4.34 7.61
N LEU A 23 -3.31 -4.19 6.53
CA LEU A 23 -2.94 -4.62 5.18
C LEU A 23 -1.68 -3.91 4.66
N ILE A 24 -1.62 -2.59 4.76
CA ILE A 24 -0.50 -1.78 4.27
C ILE A 24 0.75 -2.03 5.09
N ILE A 25 0.66 -2.10 6.43
CA ILE A 25 1.84 -2.44 7.25
C ILE A 25 2.38 -3.82 6.87
N THR A 26 1.51 -4.79 6.63
CA THR A 26 1.90 -6.16 6.24
C THR A 26 2.59 -6.14 4.88
N ALA A 27 1.98 -5.49 3.87
CA ALA A 27 2.55 -5.38 2.53
C ALA A 27 3.89 -4.61 2.52
N LEU A 28 4.03 -3.55 3.32
CA LEU A 28 5.29 -2.81 3.45
C LEU A 28 6.40 -3.66 4.07
N LYS A 29 6.09 -4.47 5.09
CA LYS A 29 7.06 -5.40 5.69
C LYS A 29 7.50 -6.46 4.70
N ASP A 30 6.55 -7.02 3.96
CA ASP A 30 6.83 -8.03 2.93
C ASP A 30 7.71 -7.46 1.81
N LEU A 31 7.40 -6.24 1.34
CA LEU A 31 8.25 -5.52 0.37
C LEU A 31 9.68 -5.31 0.88
N ILE A 32 9.84 -4.90 2.15
CA ILE A 32 11.17 -4.72 2.76
C ILE A 32 11.91 -6.06 2.83
N LYS A 33 11.22 -7.14 3.22
CA LYS A 33 11.80 -8.48 3.29
C LYS A 33 12.30 -8.92 1.91
N THR A 34 11.46 -8.83 0.89
CA THR A 34 11.84 -9.17 -0.48
C THR A 34 12.99 -8.29 -0.99
N ALA A 35 13.01 -6.99 -0.68
CA ALA A 35 14.14 -6.13 -1.05
C ALA A 35 15.46 -6.63 -0.44
N LEU A 36 15.44 -7.08 0.82
CA LEU A 36 16.62 -7.60 1.49
C LEU A 36 17.07 -8.95 0.90
N GLU A 37 16.14 -9.83 0.55
CA GLU A 37 16.41 -11.11 -0.14
C GLU A 37 17.04 -10.87 -1.52
N GLU A 38 16.61 -9.82 -2.21
CA GLU A 38 17.18 -9.33 -3.47
C GLU A 38 18.50 -8.53 -3.29
N SER A 39 19.11 -8.61 -2.11
CA SER A 39 20.39 -7.96 -1.77
C SER A 39 20.41 -6.43 -1.86
N PHE A 40 19.25 -5.76 -1.77
CA PHE A 40 19.23 -4.30 -1.66
C PHE A 40 19.90 -3.87 -0.36
N ASN A 41 20.70 -2.79 -0.43
CA ASN A 41 21.35 -2.24 0.75
C ASN A 41 20.29 -1.77 1.77
N LYS A 42 20.39 -2.25 3.02
CA LYS A 42 19.49 -1.89 4.13
C LYS A 42 19.34 -0.37 4.38
N GLN A 43 20.33 0.41 3.98
CA GLN A 43 20.36 1.86 4.09
C GLN A 43 19.82 2.58 2.85
N CYS A 44 19.44 1.87 1.79
CA CYS A 44 18.88 2.48 0.60
C CYS A 44 17.53 3.17 0.91
N ASN A 45 17.20 4.17 0.10
CA ASN A 45 15.98 4.96 0.28
C ASN A 45 14.72 4.12 0.24
N LEU A 46 14.66 3.04 -0.55
CA LEU A 46 13.50 2.16 -0.61
C LEU A 46 13.20 1.52 0.76
N ILE A 47 14.20 0.94 1.41
CA ILE A 47 14.02 0.30 2.71
C ILE A 47 13.75 1.35 3.79
N ARG A 48 14.57 2.41 3.86
CA ARG A 48 14.42 3.47 4.88
C ARG A 48 13.06 4.16 4.81
N ASN A 49 12.58 4.47 3.61
CA ASN A 49 11.29 5.14 3.43
C ASN A 49 10.13 4.22 3.84
N ASN A 50 10.15 2.94 3.45
CA ASN A 50 9.09 1.99 3.82
C ASN A 50 9.04 1.73 5.33
N VAL A 51 10.20 1.61 6.01
CA VAL A 51 10.26 1.54 7.48
C VAL A 51 9.68 2.82 8.11
N GLY A 52 10.03 3.99 7.56
CA GLY A 52 9.49 5.28 7.99
C GLY A 52 7.96 5.37 7.85
N TYR A 53 7.40 4.85 6.76
CA TYR A 53 5.95 4.79 6.56
C TYR A 53 5.28 3.88 7.59
N ILE A 54 5.82 2.68 7.85
CA ILE A 54 5.30 1.78 8.89
C ILE A 54 5.25 2.49 10.25
N LYS A 55 6.34 3.18 10.62
CA LYS A 55 6.41 3.93 11.89
C LYS A 55 5.32 5.00 11.96
N LYS A 56 5.20 5.84 10.94
CA LYS A 56 4.20 6.92 10.88
C LYS A 56 2.76 6.39 10.92
N ILE A 57 2.46 5.29 10.23
CA ILE A 57 1.13 4.66 10.26
C ILE A 57 0.81 4.13 11.67
N LYS A 58 1.79 3.53 12.36
CA LYS A 58 1.59 3.01 13.72
C LYS A 58 1.36 4.12 14.76
N GLU A 59 2.08 5.23 14.63
CA GLU A 59 2.06 6.36 15.57
C GLU A 59 0.95 7.38 15.30
N ALA A 60 0.34 7.34 14.11
CA ALA A 60 -0.75 8.24 13.76
C ALA A 60 -1.95 8.04 14.70
N LYS A 61 -2.50 9.15 15.24
CA LYS A 61 -3.77 9.14 15.99
C LYS A 61 -4.92 8.59 15.16
N ASN A 62 -4.91 8.88 13.85
CA ASN A 62 -5.84 8.31 12.86
C ASN A 62 -5.02 7.68 11.72
N PRO A 63 -4.65 6.39 11.82
CA PRO A 63 -3.86 5.70 10.80
C PRO A 63 -4.54 5.66 9.42
N GLU A 64 -5.84 5.44 9.39
CA GLU A 64 -6.63 5.38 8.15
C GLU A 64 -6.66 6.74 7.43
N GLY A 65 -6.87 7.82 8.19
CA GLY A 65 -6.78 9.18 7.67
C GLY A 65 -5.39 9.52 7.14
N TYR A 66 -4.33 9.10 7.85
CA TYR A 66 -2.96 9.27 7.36
C TYR A 66 -2.70 8.47 6.07
N ILE A 67 -3.16 7.22 5.99
CA ILE A 67 -3.05 6.38 4.79
C ILE A 67 -3.74 7.05 3.60
N ARG A 68 -4.98 7.53 3.76
CA ARG A 68 -5.70 8.25 2.71
C ARG A 68 -5.00 9.54 2.28
N PHE A 69 -4.44 10.28 3.24
CA PHE A 69 -3.65 11.48 2.94
C PHE A 69 -2.42 11.16 2.08
N ILE A 70 -1.68 10.10 2.43
CA ILE A 70 -0.54 9.64 1.64
C ILE A 70 -1.00 9.13 0.28
N ALA A 71 -2.06 8.34 0.21
CA ALA A 71 -2.61 7.83 -1.03
C ALA A 71 -2.99 8.97 -1.99
N LYS A 72 -3.67 10.02 -1.51
CA LYS A 72 -4.08 11.17 -2.33
C LYS A 72 -2.87 11.93 -2.88
N LYS A 73 -1.77 12.00 -2.13
CA LYS A 73 -0.51 12.60 -2.58
C LYS A 73 0.22 11.73 -3.61
N LEU A 74 0.15 10.41 -3.47
CA LEU A 74 0.84 9.48 -4.37
C LEU A 74 0.06 9.26 -5.68
N PHE A 75 -1.26 9.22 -5.60
CA PHE A 75 -2.18 8.85 -6.66
C PHE A 75 -3.36 9.84 -6.68
N PRO A 76 -3.15 11.07 -7.18
CA PRO A 76 -4.20 12.07 -7.28
C PRO A 76 -5.35 11.64 -8.21
N ASP A 77 -5.04 10.78 -9.19
CA ASP A 77 -5.97 10.22 -10.17
C ASP A 77 -5.54 8.80 -10.58
N ALA A 78 -6.40 8.14 -11.37
CA ALA A 78 -6.16 6.77 -11.84
C ALA A 78 -4.98 6.69 -12.82
N GLU A 79 -4.81 7.71 -13.67
CA GLU A 79 -3.74 7.77 -14.68
C GLU A 79 -2.37 7.77 -14.01
N THR A 80 -2.18 8.58 -12.98
CA THR A 80 -0.96 8.64 -12.17
C THR A 80 -0.65 7.29 -11.51
N PHE A 81 -1.66 6.55 -11.05
CA PHE A 81 -1.48 5.20 -10.51
C PHE A 81 -0.99 4.23 -11.59
N HIS A 82 -1.59 4.23 -12.78
CA HIS A 82 -1.19 3.37 -13.89
C HIS A 82 0.22 3.69 -14.36
N GLU A 83 0.54 4.97 -14.62
CA GLU A 83 1.88 5.39 -15.03
C GLU A 83 2.96 4.98 -14.04
N LYS A 84 2.72 5.17 -12.74
CA LYS A 84 3.68 4.77 -11.69
C LYS A 84 3.88 3.27 -11.68
N SER A 85 2.81 2.49 -11.86
CA SER A 85 2.87 1.03 -11.92
C SER A 85 3.70 0.57 -13.11
N ASP A 86 3.52 1.17 -14.29
CA ASP A 86 4.27 0.82 -15.49
C ASP A 86 5.74 1.20 -15.38
N LYS A 87 6.04 2.39 -14.83
CA LYS A 87 7.42 2.81 -14.52
C LYS A 87 8.12 1.84 -13.56
N ILE A 88 7.39 1.28 -12.59
CA ILE A 88 7.93 0.27 -11.66
C ILE A 88 8.19 -1.06 -12.38
N ARG A 89 7.27 -1.52 -13.25
CA ARG A 89 7.46 -2.74 -14.06
C ARG A 89 8.68 -2.63 -14.95
N ASP A 90 8.83 -1.51 -15.67
CA ASP A 90 9.97 -1.30 -16.55
C ASP A 90 11.29 -1.23 -15.78
N ARG A 91 11.32 -0.47 -14.67
CA ARG A 91 12.51 -0.31 -13.83
C ARG A 91 13.01 -1.62 -13.23
N PHE A 92 12.09 -2.53 -12.88
CA PHE A 92 12.40 -3.80 -12.22
C PHE A 92 11.97 -4.99 -13.09
N LYS A 93 12.10 -4.86 -14.42
CA LYS A 93 11.70 -5.91 -15.37
C LYS A 93 12.46 -7.23 -15.19
N ASP A 94 13.67 -7.17 -14.66
CA ASP A 94 14.51 -8.31 -14.28
C ASP A 94 14.18 -8.87 -12.90
N LYS A 95 13.32 -8.19 -12.13
CA LYS A 95 12.89 -8.53 -10.77
C LYS A 95 11.36 -8.43 -10.63
N GLU A 96 10.65 -9.14 -11.50
CA GLU A 96 9.19 -9.04 -11.61
C GLU A 96 8.46 -9.28 -10.28
N ALA A 97 8.89 -10.28 -9.50
CA ALA A 97 8.32 -10.56 -8.18
C ALA A 97 8.42 -9.33 -7.25
N PHE A 98 9.57 -8.65 -7.24
CA PHE A 98 9.78 -7.44 -6.47
C PHE A 98 8.92 -6.27 -6.98
N ALA A 99 8.84 -6.08 -8.30
CA ALA A 99 7.98 -5.07 -8.92
C ALA A 99 6.51 -5.27 -8.50
N CYS A 100 6.03 -6.51 -8.53
CA CYS A 100 4.68 -6.88 -8.10
C CYS A 100 4.41 -6.54 -6.63
N LYS A 101 5.39 -6.69 -5.73
CA LYS A 101 5.24 -6.28 -4.31
C LYS A 101 5.08 -4.77 -4.16
N ILE A 102 5.84 -3.97 -4.93
CA ILE A 102 5.68 -2.51 -4.92
C ILE A 102 4.28 -2.12 -5.42
N ILE A 103 3.85 -2.72 -6.53
CA ILE A 103 2.53 -2.44 -7.12
C ILE A 103 1.42 -2.86 -6.17
N ALA A 104 1.55 -3.99 -5.47
CA ALA A 104 0.57 -4.42 -4.47
C ALA A 104 0.40 -3.38 -3.34
N VAL A 105 1.50 -2.80 -2.86
CA VAL A 105 1.44 -1.68 -1.89
C VAL A 105 0.71 -0.48 -2.50
N TYR A 106 1.01 -0.12 -3.76
CA TYR A 106 0.36 1.00 -4.44
C TYR A 106 -1.15 0.77 -4.60
N SER A 107 -1.56 -0.43 -4.98
CA SER A 107 -2.97 -0.81 -5.09
C SER A 107 -3.70 -0.67 -3.76
N LEU A 108 -3.09 -1.09 -2.65
CA LEU A 108 -3.70 -0.92 -1.32
C LEU A 108 -3.92 0.55 -0.95
N TYR A 109 -2.94 1.42 -1.23
CA TYR A 109 -3.12 2.86 -1.04
C TYR A 109 -4.21 3.43 -1.95
N TYR A 110 -4.22 3.02 -3.23
CA TYR A 110 -5.21 3.51 -4.19
C TYR A 110 -6.63 3.06 -3.85
N ASP A 111 -6.81 1.82 -3.39
CA ASP A 111 -8.11 1.31 -2.95
C ASP A 111 -8.60 2.03 -1.68
N ALA A 112 -7.70 2.42 -0.78
CA ALA A 112 -8.05 3.22 0.39
C ALA A 112 -8.64 4.60 0.04
N LEU A 113 -8.42 5.12 -1.19
CA LEU A 113 -9.09 6.33 -1.67
C LEU A 113 -10.53 6.08 -2.10
N LYS A 114 -10.82 4.89 -2.66
CA LYS A 114 -12.14 4.55 -3.21
C LYS A 114 -13.18 4.24 -2.14
N GLU A 115 -12.75 3.76 -0.97
CA GLU A 115 -13.66 3.50 0.16
C GLU A 115 -14.16 4.78 0.87
N GLY A 116 -13.73 5.98 0.44
CA GLY A 116 -14.20 7.27 0.96
C GLY A 116 -13.76 7.56 2.42
N PRO A 117 -13.86 8.81 2.89
CA PRO A 117 -13.71 9.07 4.33
C PRO A 117 -14.88 8.44 5.10
N PRO A 118 -14.68 7.97 6.36
CA PRO A 118 -15.78 7.87 7.30
C PRO A 118 -16.51 9.21 7.33
N VAL A 119 -17.83 9.16 7.22
CA VAL A 119 -18.67 10.34 7.35
C VAL A 119 -18.42 10.97 8.73
N GLU A 120 -17.93 12.21 8.69
CA GLU A 120 -17.84 13.25 9.73
C GLU A 120 -17.00 13.00 11.00
N LEU A 121 -15.94 13.81 11.15
CA LEU A 121 -15.69 14.53 12.41
C LEU A 121 -15.74 16.02 12.09
N ARG A 122 -16.93 16.60 12.28
CA ARG A 122 -17.07 18.03 12.51
C ARG A 122 -16.41 18.33 13.86
N ILE A 123 -15.55 19.33 13.90
CA ILE A 123 -15.18 20.06 15.12
C ILE A 123 -15.74 21.47 14.96
#